data_AF-A0A261SLQ3-F1
#
_entry.id   AF-A0A261SLQ3-F1
#
_cell.length_a   1.000
_cell.length_b   1.000
_cell.length_c   1.000
_cell.angle_alpha   90.00
_cell.angle_beta   90.00
_cell.angle_gamma   90.00
#
_symmetry.space_group_name_H-M   'P 1'
#
loop_
_entity.id
_entity.type
_entity.pdbx_description
1 polymer ?
#
loop_
_entity_poly.entity_id
_entity_poly.type
_entity_poly.pdbx_seq_one_letter_code
_entity_poly.pdbx_strand_id
1 'polypeptide(L)'
;MTSVLESTLREGTLNAETLRALAARTALNLVEIRAQPSTAAPAAAGAVPVFWKDLLWLPDVRDFADARLLGERLRRLGLDPGRPTVLYGEHRQYGFYARWALRHAGLRPVFVLERPEQLAAALPAPAPHLAPPPIDEGPAPRRALRQEVLAALGRRDVQIVDARSREEYDGWRVSPPGGHDHGAERAGHIPGARHLHYLDFLDAHGQLRPDDELHARADAAGLRADLPVIAYCRLSHRASLLVFVLQERLGYADVRLYDGSWTEWGSSVGSPIAHHRPSPPP
;
A
#
# COMPACT_ATOMS: atom_id res chain seq x y z
N MET A 1 14.60 26.25 10.30
CA MET A 1 13.40 25.44 9.96
C MET A 1 12.96 25.60 8.50
N THR A 2 13.55 26.51 7.72
CA THR A 2 13.25 26.73 6.29
C THR A 2 13.81 25.64 5.35
N SER A 3 14.81 24.85 5.77
CA SER A 3 15.63 24.07 4.82
C SER A 3 15.07 22.73 4.35
N VAL A 4 14.02 22.17 4.98
CA VAL A 4 13.45 20.86 4.58
C VAL A 4 12.33 21.01 3.53
N LEU A 5 11.69 22.17 3.45
CA LEU A 5 10.63 22.45 2.46
C LEU A 5 11.12 23.28 1.28
N GLU A 6 12.32 23.86 1.38
CA GLU A 6 13.04 24.42 0.23
C GLU A 6 13.62 23.31 -0.65
N SER A 7 13.79 22.09 -0.12
CA SER A 7 14.03 20.89 -0.92
C SER A 7 12.74 20.32 -1.51
N THR A 8 12.84 19.73 -2.70
CA THR A 8 11.74 19.02 -3.37
C THR A 8 11.09 17.97 -2.47
N LEU A 9 9.76 18.03 -2.31
CA LEU A 9 8.99 16.98 -1.63
C LEU A 9 8.84 15.78 -2.55
N ARG A 10 9.10 14.56 -2.07
CA ARG A 10 8.80 13.34 -2.82
C ARG A 10 7.42 12.81 -2.43
N GLU A 11 6.61 12.39 -3.40
CA GLU A 11 5.38 11.63 -3.15
C GLU A 11 5.69 10.38 -2.34
N GLY A 12 5.67 10.47 -1.02
CA GLY A 12 6.17 9.43 -0.13
C GLY A 12 5.41 9.44 1.17
N THR A 13 6.14 9.44 2.29
CA THR A 13 5.56 9.65 3.61
C THR A 13 5.77 11.10 4.07
N LEU A 14 4.81 11.61 4.86
CA LEU A 14 4.90 12.90 5.52
C LEU A 14 4.72 12.71 7.02
N ASN A 15 5.48 13.47 7.80
CA ASN A 15 5.21 13.65 9.23
C ASN A 15 4.29 14.88 9.44
N ALA A 16 3.87 15.14 10.68
CA ALA A 16 2.95 16.24 10.97
C ALA A 16 3.54 17.63 10.63
N GLU A 17 4.85 17.83 10.80
CA GLU A 17 5.53 19.09 10.49
C GLU A 17 5.52 19.38 8.98
N THR A 18 5.96 18.41 8.18
CA THR A 18 5.99 18.51 6.71
C THR A 18 4.59 18.62 6.11
N LEU A 19 3.59 17.94 6.68
CA LEU A 19 2.19 18.11 6.31
C LEU A 19 1.69 19.54 6.57
N ARG A 20 1.95 20.10 7.77
CA ARG A 20 1.53 21.47 8.11
C ARG A 20 2.17 22.50 7.19
N ALA A 21 3.42 22.30 6.85
CA ALA A 21 4.11 23.20 5.95
C ALA A 21 3.64 23.09 4.50
N LEU A 22 3.29 21.89 4.02
CA LEU A 22 2.61 21.73 2.73
C LEU A 22 1.26 22.47 2.74
N ALA A 23 0.45 22.28 3.79
CA ALA A 23 -0.86 22.92 3.95
C ALA A 23 -0.79 24.45 4.00
N ALA A 24 0.28 25.01 4.60
CA ALA A 24 0.51 26.46 4.65
C ALA A 24 0.74 27.10 3.26
N ARG A 25 1.07 26.30 2.24
CA ARG A 25 1.39 26.76 0.87
C ARG A 25 0.35 26.36 -0.17
N THR A 26 -0.40 25.28 0.07
CA THR A 26 -1.42 24.80 -0.86
C THR A 26 -2.56 24.11 -0.12
N ALA A 27 -3.77 24.27 -0.64
CA ALA A 27 -4.90 23.47 -0.19
C ALA A 27 -4.64 22.00 -0.56
N LEU A 28 -5.10 21.08 0.30
CA LEU A 28 -4.89 19.64 0.13
C LEU A 28 -6.14 18.86 0.53
N ASN A 29 -6.21 17.61 0.08
CA ASN A 29 -7.16 16.62 0.59
C ASN A 29 -6.50 15.85 1.73
N LEU A 30 -7.18 15.71 2.87
CA LEU A 30 -6.77 14.81 3.94
C LEU A 30 -7.81 13.69 4.06
N VAL A 31 -7.40 12.45 3.87
CA VAL A 31 -8.33 11.32 3.77
C VAL A 31 -7.90 10.18 4.69
N GLU A 32 -8.85 9.71 5.50
CA GLU A 32 -8.70 8.49 6.29
C GLU A 32 -9.28 7.30 5.52
N ILE A 33 -8.46 6.29 5.27
CA ILE A 33 -8.86 5.06 4.60
C ILE A 33 -9.23 4.02 5.66
N ARG A 34 -10.52 3.73 5.74
CA ARG A 34 -11.08 2.82 6.75
C ARG A 34 -11.13 1.40 6.25
N ALA A 35 -10.90 0.46 7.17
CA ALA A 35 -10.99 -0.97 6.89
C ALA A 35 -12.44 -1.47 6.80
N GLN A 36 -13.38 -0.70 7.35
CA GLN A 36 -14.82 -0.99 7.42
C GLN A 36 -15.68 0.20 6.94
N PRO A 37 -16.92 -0.03 6.46
CA PRO A 37 -17.85 1.03 6.05
C PRO A 37 -18.21 2.03 7.14
N SER A 38 -18.27 1.56 8.39
CA SER A 38 -18.63 2.38 9.54
C SER A 38 -17.73 2.02 10.71
N THR A 39 -17.00 3.01 11.20
CA THR A 39 -16.27 2.94 12.47
C THR A 39 -16.61 4.19 13.27
N ALA A 40 -16.82 4.00 14.57
CA ALA A 40 -17.16 5.09 15.50
C ALA A 40 -15.95 5.98 15.86
N ALA A 41 -14.73 5.55 15.52
CA ALA A 41 -13.53 6.29 15.83
C ALA A 41 -13.51 7.64 15.06
N PRO A 42 -13.21 8.76 15.75
CA PRO A 42 -13.07 10.04 15.10
C PRO A 42 -11.81 10.03 14.22
N ALA A 43 -11.94 10.57 13.00
CA ALA A 43 -10.80 10.83 12.14
C ALA A 43 -9.98 12.01 12.68
N ALA A 44 -8.76 12.19 12.18
CA ALA A 44 -7.93 13.35 12.45
C ALA A 44 -8.65 14.64 12.01
N ALA A 45 -8.38 15.77 12.67
CA ALA A 45 -9.08 17.03 12.40
C ALA A 45 -8.95 17.45 10.93
N GLY A 46 -10.08 17.60 10.24
CA GLY A 46 -10.14 17.96 8.81
C GLY A 46 -9.96 16.79 7.84
N ALA A 47 -9.80 15.55 8.33
CA ALA A 47 -9.76 14.36 7.49
C ALA A 47 -11.17 13.92 7.08
N VAL A 48 -11.32 13.48 5.83
CA VAL A 48 -12.54 12.85 5.34
C VAL A 48 -12.38 11.33 5.43
N PRO A 49 -13.17 10.63 6.27
CA PRO A 49 -13.14 9.18 6.33
C PRO A 49 -13.85 8.56 5.14
N VAL A 50 -13.26 7.51 4.58
CA VAL A 50 -13.85 6.74 3.49
C VAL A 50 -13.47 5.27 3.56
N PHE A 51 -14.44 4.41 3.29
CA PHE A 51 -14.20 2.98 3.18
C PHE A 51 -13.40 2.67 1.90
N TRP A 52 -12.36 1.85 2.06
CA TRP A 52 -11.41 1.59 0.98
C TRP A 52 -12.06 1.03 -0.30
N LYS A 53 -13.05 0.13 -0.21
CA LYS A 53 -13.69 -0.44 -1.40
C LYS A 53 -14.49 0.62 -2.16
N ASP A 54 -15.27 1.41 -1.43
CA ASP A 54 -16.14 2.43 -2.01
C ASP A 54 -15.33 3.50 -2.73
N LEU A 55 -14.12 3.81 -2.24
CA LEU A 55 -13.22 4.72 -2.92
C LEU A 55 -12.50 4.06 -4.09
N LEU A 56 -11.90 2.88 -3.88
CA LEU A 56 -10.82 2.39 -4.74
C LEU A 56 -11.24 1.38 -5.80
N TRP A 57 -12.38 0.70 -5.64
CA TRP A 57 -12.75 -0.42 -6.53
C TRP A 57 -13.89 -0.06 -7.48
N LEU A 58 -13.92 -0.71 -8.64
CA LEU A 58 -15.13 -0.72 -9.47
C LEU A 58 -16.26 -1.48 -8.74
N PRO A 59 -17.52 -1.07 -8.93
CA PRO A 59 -18.65 -1.68 -8.21
C PRO A 59 -18.89 -3.14 -8.59
N ASP A 60 -18.80 -3.46 -9.88
CA ASP A 60 -19.20 -4.76 -10.43
C ASP A 60 -18.00 -5.60 -10.93
N VAL A 61 -16.81 -4.99 -10.97
CA VAL A 61 -15.58 -5.63 -11.43
C VAL A 61 -14.59 -5.60 -10.28
N ARG A 62 -13.95 -6.74 -9.99
CA ARG A 62 -12.86 -6.81 -9.02
C ARG A 62 -11.58 -6.21 -9.62
N ASP A 63 -11.58 -4.89 -9.77
CA ASP A 63 -10.46 -4.09 -10.25
C ASP A 63 -10.53 -2.67 -9.67
N PHE A 64 -9.47 -1.91 -9.85
CA PHE A 64 -9.37 -0.53 -9.38
C PHE A 64 -10.20 0.44 -10.22
N ALA A 65 -10.73 1.46 -9.57
CA ALA A 65 -11.36 2.59 -10.24
C ALA A 65 -10.35 3.39 -11.07
N ASP A 66 -10.78 3.87 -12.23
CA ASP A 66 -9.99 4.76 -13.09
C ASP A 66 -9.92 6.20 -12.55
N ALA A 67 -9.12 7.05 -13.20
CA ALA A 67 -8.95 8.44 -12.80
C ALA A 67 -10.26 9.23 -12.75
N ARG A 68 -11.17 8.95 -13.69
CA ARG A 68 -12.44 9.65 -13.82
C ARG A 68 -13.33 9.32 -12.62
N LEU A 69 -13.52 8.03 -12.33
CA LEU A 69 -14.34 7.57 -11.22
C LEU A 69 -13.76 7.99 -9.87
N LEU A 70 -12.43 7.90 -9.69
CA LEU A 70 -11.78 8.42 -8.48
C LEU A 70 -12.01 9.92 -8.32
N GLY A 71 -11.88 10.70 -9.40
CA GLY A 71 -12.14 12.14 -9.36
C GLY A 71 -13.59 12.48 -9.03
N GLU A 72 -14.56 11.72 -9.54
CA GLU A 72 -15.97 11.85 -9.17
C GLU A 72 -16.23 11.49 -7.69
N ARG A 73 -15.61 10.42 -7.19
CA ARG A 73 -15.72 9.99 -5.79
C ARG A 73 -15.14 11.03 -4.84
N LEU A 74 -13.96 11.58 -5.15
CA LEU A 74 -13.35 12.65 -4.36
C LEU A 74 -14.27 13.89 -4.33
N ARG A 75 -14.84 14.32 -5.45
CA ARG A 75 -15.79 15.45 -5.47
C ARG A 75 -17.04 15.20 -4.63
N ARG A 76 -17.60 13.99 -4.66
CA ARG A 76 -18.75 13.62 -3.80
C ARG A 76 -18.41 13.65 -2.32
N LEU A 77 -17.15 13.44 -1.96
CA LEU A 77 -16.63 13.57 -0.60
C LEU A 77 -16.28 15.02 -0.22
N GLY A 78 -16.54 16.00 -1.09
CA GLY A 78 -16.16 17.40 -0.87
C GLY A 78 -14.67 17.68 -1.08
N LEU A 79 -13.94 16.76 -1.70
CA LEU A 79 -12.51 16.84 -1.98
C LEU A 79 -12.26 17.28 -3.43
N ASP A 80 -11.08 17.82 -3.69
CA ASP A 80 -10.69 18.34 -5.00
C ASP A 80 -9.63 17.43 -5.63
N PRO A 81 -9.95 16.69 -6.71
CA PRO A 81 -9.00 15.75 -7.33
C PRO A 81 -7.77 16.41 -7.96
N GLY A 82 -7.77 17.74 -8.13
CA GLY A 82 -6.60 18.50 -8.58
C GLY A 82 -5.62 18.89 -7.47
N ARG A 83 -5.94 18.59 -6.20
CA ARG A 83 -5.10 18.94 -5.04
C ARG A 83 -4.21 17.77 -4.59
N PRO A 84 -3.07 18.07 -3.95
CA PRO A 84 -2.31 17.07 -3.22
C PRO A 84 -3.20 16.27 -2.29
N THR A 85 -3.09 14.95 -2.35
CA THR A 85 -3.91 14.05 -1.52
C THR A 85 -3.02 13.38 -0.48
N VAL A 86 -3.34 13.59 0.79
CA VAL A 86 -2.65 13.01 1.94
C VAL A 86 -3.54 11.94 2.55
N LEU A 87 -3.02 10.73 2.59
CA LEU A 87 -3.75 9.54 3.01
C LEU A 87 -3.20 9.04 4.35
N TYR A 88 -4.05 8.51 5.21
CA TYR A 88 -3.62 7.57 6.24
C TYR A 88 -4.67 6.47 6.37
N GLY A 89 -4.30 5.33 6.94
CA GLY A 89 -5.21 4.21 7.12
C GLY A 89 -5.50 3.94 8.60
N GLU A 90 -6.71 3.48 8.90
CA GLU A 90 -7.07 2.91 10.21
C GLU A 90 -6.07 1.81 10.62
N HIS A 91 -5.69 0.99 9.65
CA HIS A 91 -4.46 0.21 9.69
C HIS A 91 -3.50 0.72 8.61
N ARG A 92 -2.21 0.72 8.94
CA ARG A 92 -1.15 1.35 8.12
C ARG A 92 -1.18 0.96 6.66
N GLN A 93 -1.40 -0.32 6.36
CA GLN A 93 -1.42 -0.84 5.00
C GLN A 93 -2.47 -0.17 4.10
N TYR A 94 -3.59 0.33 4.65
CA TYR A 94 -4.65 0.93 3.84
C TYR A 94 -4.27 2.30 3.28
N GLY A 95 -3.47 3.10 3.99
CA GLY A 95 -2.92 4.34 3.45
C GLY A 95 -2.01 4.08 2.25
N PHE A 96 -1.11 3.10 2.37
CA PHE A 96 -0.23 2.69 1.26
C PHE A 96 -0.99 2.05 0.10
N TYR A 97 -2.04 1.28 0.39
CA TYR A 97 -2.91 0.68 -0.61
C TYR A 97 -3.64 1.74 -1.45
N ALA A 98 -4.28 2.70 -0.78
CA ALA A 98 -4.93 3.81 -1.44
C ALA A 98 -3.92 4.67 -2.21
N ARG A 99 -2.72 4.92 -1.66
CA ARG A 99 -1.66 5.63 -2.39
C ARG A 99 -1.29 4.89 -3.68
N TRP A 100 -1.10 3.58 -3.61
CA TRP A 100 -0.79 2.77 -4.80
C TRP A 100 -1.90 2.89 -5.84
N ALA A 101 -3.17 2.73 -5.44
CA ALA A 101 -4.32 2.76 -6.34
C ALA A 101 -4.54 4.14 -6.99
N LEU A 102 -4.46 5.23 -6.23
CA LEU A 102 -4.61 6.58 -6.77
C LEU A 102 -3.48 6.90 -7.78
N ARG A 103 -2.22 6.59 -7.43
CA ARG A 103 -1.09 6.78 -8.36
C ARG A 103 -1.17 5.87 -9.58
N HIS A 104 -1.69 4.66 -9.43
CA HIS A 104 -1.93 3.72 -10.54
C HIS A 104 -2.97 4.27 -11.52
N ALA A 105 -4.03 4.91 -11.01
CA ALA A 105 -5.01 5.59 -11.83
C ALA A 105 -4.49 6.92 -12.45
N GLY A 106 -3.33 7.43 -12.00
CA GLY A 106 -2.73 8.66 -12.49
C GLY A 106 -3.04 9.90 -11.65
N LEU A 107 -3.71 9.77 -10.50
CA LEU A 107 -3.90 10.89 -9.56
C LEU A 107 -2.59 11.16 -8.82
N ARG A 108 -2.15 12.41 -8.86
CA ARG A 108 -0.91 12.91 -8.26
C ARG A 108 -1.06 14.39 -7.87
N PRO A 109 -0.37 14.87 -6.82
CA PRO A 109 0.53 14.10 -5.96
C PRO A 109 -0.18 13.40 -4.79
N VAL A 110 0.35 12.25 -4.36
CA VAL A 110 -0.24 11.43 -3.28
C VAL A 110 0.78 11.02 -2.21
N PHE A 111 0.48 11.35 -0.96
CA PHE A 111 1.35 11.10 0.20
C PHE A 111 0.66 10.20 1.24
N VAL A 112 1.46 9.57 2.10
CA VAL A 112 0.97 8.86 3.31
C VAL A 112 1.42 9.59 4.58
N LEU A 113 0.49 9.92 5.47
CA LEU A 113 0.80 10.52 6.77
C LEU A 113 1.22 9.44 7.78
N GLU A 114 2.41 9.61 8.34
CA GLU A 114 3.05 8.63 9.24
C GLU A 114 2.35 8.56 10.60
N ARG A 115 2.01 9.71 11.19
CA ARG A 115 1.48 9.80 12.56
C ARG A 115 0.25 10.70 12.62
N PRO A 116 -0.91 10.24 12.11
CA PRO A 116 -2.15 11.03 12.12
C PRO A 116 -2.57 11.47 13.54
N GLU A 117 -2.22 10.70 14.56
CA GLU A 117 -2.46 11.02 15.97
C GLU A 117 -1.75 12.30 16.45
N GLN A 118 -0.70 12.75 15.75
CA GLN A 118 -0.02 14.01 16.05
C GLN A 118 -0.75 15.24 15.49
N LEU A 119 -1.81 15.04 14.71
CA LEU A 119 -2.64 16.12 14.15
C LEU A 119 -3.75 16.54 15.14
N ALA A 120 -3.35 17.16 16.25
CA ALA A 120 -4.28 17.59 17.31
C ALA A 120 -5.16 18.80 16.95
N ALA A 121 -4.75 19.58 15.94
CA ALA A 121 -5.45 20.79 15.50
C ALA A 121 -5.54 20.83 13.98
N ALA A 122 -6.55 21.54 13.47
CA ALA A 122 -6.76 21.75 12.04
C ALA A 122 -5.48 22.21 11.33
N LEU A 123 -5.36 21.82 10.06
CA LEU A 123 -4.30 22.31 9.19
C LEU A 123 -4.50 23.81 8.93
N PRO A 124 -3.41 24.58 8.81
CA PRO A 124 -3.50 26.01 8.50
C PRO A 124 -4.13 26.21 7.11
N ALA A 125 -4.81 27.34 6.92
CA ALA A 125 -5.19 27.78 5.59
C ALA A 125 -3.94 28.16 4.77
N PRO A 126 -3.92 27.91 3.45
CA PRO A 126 -2.82 28.31 2.59
C PRO A 126 -2.63 29.83 2.60
N ALA A 127 -1.39 30.30 2.71
CA ALA A 127 -1.07 31.71 2.62
C ALA A 127 -1.13 32.16 1.14
N PRO A 128 -1.82 33.27 0.82
CA PRO A 128 -2.09 33.69 -0.57
C PRO A 128 -0.84 34.04 -1.39
N HIS A 129 0.30 34.31 -0.72
CA HIS A 129 1.55 34.75 -1.34
C HIS A 129 2.65 33.68 -1.37
N LEU A 130 2.40 32.49 -0.81
CA LEU A 130 3.37 31.40 -0.87
C LEU A 130 3.11 30.52 -2.09
N ALA A 131 4.09 30.41 -2.99
CA ALA A 131 3.99 29.49 -4.11
C ALA A 131 3.91 28.03 -3.62
N PRO A 132 3.18 27.14 -4.32
CA PRO A 132 3.22 25.70 -4.04
C PRO A 132 4.66 25.17 -4.04
N PRO A 133 5.02 24.23 -3.15
CA PRO A 133 6.34 23.63 -3.17
C PRO A 133 6.53 22.76 -4.42
N PRO A 134 7.76 22.64 -4.95
CA PRO A 134 8.06 21.64 -5.97
C PRO A 134 7.86 20.23 -5.40
N ILE A 135 7.26 19.34 -6.20
CA ILE A 135 6.98 17.95 -5.83
C ILE A 135 7.58 17.02 -6.88
N ASP A 136 8.42 16.10 -6.44
CA ASP A 136 8.88 14.95 -7.21
C ASP A 136 7.82 13.85 -7.15
N GLU A 137 7.20 13.59 -8.30
CA GLU A 137 6.09 12.66 -8.42
C GLU A 137 6.52 11.18 -8.40
N GLY A 138 7.82 10.88 -8.47
CA GLY A 138 8.36 9.52 -8.49
C GLY A 138 7.84 8.63 -9.65
N PRO A 139 8.39 7.42 -9.82
CA PRO A 139 7.93 6.52 -10.87
C PRO A 139 6.50 6.04 -10.63
N ALA A 140 5.76 5.79 -11.71
CA ALA A 140 4.43 5.19 -11.63
C ALA A 140 4.49 3.79 -10.99
N PRO A 141 3.52 3.43 -10.13
CA PRO A 141 3.46 2.08 -9.57
C PRO A 141 3.22 1.06 -10.69
N ARG A 142 3.92 -0.07 -10.61
CA ARG A 142 3.77 -1.18 -11.57
C ARG A 142 2.81 -2.25 -11.02
N ARG A 143 1.98 -2.79 -11.90
CA ARG A 143 1.03 -3.87 -11.63
C ARG A 143 1.52 -5.14 -12.29
N ALA A 144 1.30 -6.29 -11.65
CA ALA A 144 1.48 -7.61 -12.25
C ALA A 144 0.13 -8.34 -12.28
N LEU A 145 -0.17 -9.05 -13.36
CA LEU A 145 -1.36 -9.89 -13.46
C LEU A 145 -1.02 -11.37 -13.29
N ARG A 146 -2.03 -12.22 -13.06
CA ARG A 146 -1.87 -13.67 -12.87
C ARG A 146 -0.99 -14.34 -13.93
N GLN A 147 -1.11 -13.92 -15.19
CA GLN A 147 -0.31 -14.48 -16.30
C GLN A 147 1.18 -14.14 -16.18
N GLU A 148 1.53 -12.95 -15.70
CA GLU A 148 2.92 -12.59 -15.42
C GLU A 148 3.48 -13.40 -14.25
N VAL A 149 2.66 -13.69 -13.24
CA VAL A 149 3.06 -14.55 -12.11
C VAL A 149 3.29 -15.99 -12.58
N LEU A 150 2.43 -16.52 -13.45
CA LEU A 150 2.62 -17.84 -14.07
C LEU A 150 3.92 -17.90 -14.88
N ALA A 151 4.20 -16.85 -15.68
CA ALA A 151 5.44 -16.75 -16.45
C ALA A 151 6.69 -16.55 -15.59
N ALA A 152 6.53 -16.13 -14.33
CA ALA A 152 7.61 -15.97 -13.36
C ALA A 152 7.97 -17.29 -12.63
N LEU A 153 7.14 -18.33 -12.70
CA LEU A 153 7.39 -19.57 -11.98
C LEU A 153 8.69 -20.25 -12.43
N GLY A 154 9.52 -20.66 -11.47
CA GLY A 154 10.78 -21.36 -11.71
C GLY A 154 11.93 -20.49 -12.25
N ARG A 155 11.67 -19.23 -12.57
CA ARG A 155 12.68 -18.28 -13.03
C ARG A 155 13.56 -17.81 -11.87
N ARG A 156 14.82 -17.49 -12.19
CA ARG A 156 15.82 -16.99 -11.22
C ARG A 156 16.12 -15.50 -11.36
N ASP A 157 15.59 -14.88 -12.41
CA ASP A 157 15.73 -13.46 -12.75
C ASP A 157 14.51 -12.63 -12.32
N VAL A 158 13.60 -13.19 -11.52
CA VAL A 158 12.46 -12.51 -10.89
C VAL A 158 12.18 -13.14 -9.54
N GLN A 159 11.74 -12.33 -8.58
CA GLN A 159 11.48 -12.76 -7.21
C GLN A 159 10.00 -12.58 -6.88
N ILE A 160 9.30 -13.66 -6.55
CA ILE A 160 7.92 -13.60 -6.06
C ILE A 160 7.98 -13.49 -4.54
N VAL A 161 7.24 -12.54 -3.95
CA VAL A 161 7.29 -12.24 -2.50
C VAL A 161 5.90 -12.31 -1.89
N ASP A 162 5.75 -13.17 -0.89
CA ASP A 162 4.53 -13.35 -0.12
C ASP A 162 4.56 -12.51 1.15
N ALA A 163 3.69 -11.50 1.21
CA ALA A 163 3.61 -10.55 2.32
C ALA A 163 2.65 -10.97 3.45
N ARG A 164 2.12 -12.20 3.41
CA ARG A 164 1.15 -12.73 4.39
C ARG A 164 1.83 -13.22 5.67
N SER A 165 1.03 -13.64 6.67
CA SER A 165 1.58 -14.27 7.88
C SER A 165 2.26 -15.59 7.54
N ARG A 166 3.10 -16.08 8.47
CA ARG A 166 3.79 -17.36 8.31
C ARG A 166 2.82 -18.52 8.14
N GLU A 167 1.74 -18.54 8.91
CA GLU A 167 0.72 -19.60 8.84
C GLU A 167 -0.05 -19.58 7.52
N GLU A 168 -0.27 -18.40 6.94
CA GLU A 168 -0.87 -18.27 5.60
C GLU A 168 0.09 -18.81 4.52
N TYR A 169 1.37 -18.43 4.60
CA TYR A 169 2.41 -18.88 3.69
C TYR A 169 2.62 -20.41 3.77
N ASP A 170 2.75 -20.96 4.96
CA ASP A 170 2.99 -22.40 5.19
C ASP A 170 1.76 -23.27 4.88
N GLY A 171 0.59 -22.67 4.66
CA GLY A 171 -0.65 -23.35 4.27
C GLY A 171 -1.50 -23.86 5.43
N TRP A 172 -1.23 -23.39 6.66
CA TRP A 172 -2.04 -23.71 7.84
C TRP A 172 -3.38 -22.99 7.86
N ARG A 173 -3.51 -21.86 7.17
CA ARG A 173 -4.75 -21.09 7.05
C ARG A 173 -4.80 -20.28 5.76
N VAL A 174 -6.01 -19.90 5.35
CA VAL A 174 -6.23 -18.93 4.27
C VAL A 174 -6.27 -17.50 4.83
N SER A 175 -6.84 -17.34 6.02
CA SER A 175 -7.11 -16.06 6.67
C SER A 175 -6.65 -16.02 8.13
N PRO A 176 -6.17 -14.87 8.67
CA PRO A 176 -5.80 -14.74 10.06
C PRO A 176 -7.05 -14.91 10.94
N PRO A 177 -6.89 -15.44 12.16
CA PRO A 177 -7.99 -15.57 13.11
C PRO A 177 -8.67 -14.22 13.41
N GLY A 178 -9.99 -14.22 13.52
CA GLY A 178 -10.77 -13.06 13.94
C GLY A 178 -10.90 -11.92 12.91
N GLY A 179 -10.24 -12.02 11.75
CA GLY A 179 -10.40 -11.06 10.66
C GLY A 179 -11.53 -11.45 9.70
N HIS A 180 -11.97 -10.50 8.87
CA HIS A 180 -12.87 -10.82 7.76
C HIS A 180 -12.17 -11.79 6.81
N ASP A 181 -12.82 -12.92 6.55
CA ASP A 181 -12.35 -13.85 5.55
C ASP A 181 -12.64 -13.27 4.16
N HIS A 182 -11.60 -13.10 3.37
CA HIS A 182 -11.72 -12.68 1.97
C HIS A 182 -11.73 -13.89 1.02
N GLY A 183 -11.64 -15.11 1.56
CA GLY A 183 -11.73 -16.36 0.84
C GLY A 183 -10.43 -16.78 0.15
N ALA A 184 -10.33 -18.09 -0.10
CA ALA A 184 -9.57 -18.76 -1.15
C ALA A 184 -9.92 -20.24 -1.05
N GLU A 185 -10.03 -20.94 -2.17
CA GLU A 185 -10.36 -22.38 -2.16
C GLU A 185 -9.22 -23.25 -1.60
N ARG A 186 -7.99 -22.74 -1.59
CA ARG A 186 -6.79 -23.47 -1.16
C ARG A 186 -5.88 -22.63 -0.27
N ALA A 187 -5.24 -23.32 0.69
CA ALA A 187 -4.17 -22.77 1.52
C ALA A 187 -2.80 -23.15 0.96
N GLY A 188 -1.76 -22.37 1.28
CA GLY A 188 -0.41 -22.52 0.78
C GLY A 188 0.10 -21.19 0.24
N HIS A 189 1.15 -21.21 -0.59
CA HIS A 189 1.75 -20.07 -1.26
C HIS A 189 2.08 -20.38 -2.72
N ILE A 190 2.48 -19.36 -3.48
CA ILE A 190 2.90 -19.50 -4.88
C ILE A 190 4.26 -20.21 -4.90
N PRO A 191 4.47 -21.29 -5.67
CA PRO A 191 5.73 -22.03 -5.69
C PRO A 191 6.94 -21.13 -5.96
N GLY A 192 7.97 -21.25 -5.12
CA GLY A 192 9.19 -20.45 -5.21
C GLY A 192 9.08 -19.04 -4.63
N ALA A 193 7.92 -18.63 -4.10
CA ALA A 193 7.77 -17.35 -3.43
C ALA A 193 8.63 -17.30 -2.14
N ARG A 194 9.25 -16.15 -1.89
CA ARG A 194 9.94 -15.84 -0.64
C ARG A 194 8.95 -15.26 0.36
N HIS A 195 9.02 -15.70 1.61
CA HIS A 195 8.19 -15.13 2.69
C HIS A 195 8.85 -13.87 3.26
N LEU A 196 8.12 -12.75 3.27
CA LEU A 196 8.52 -11.51 3.93
C LEU A 196 7.27 -10.84 4.50
N HIS A 197 6.98 -11.07 5.77
CA HIS A 197 5.75 -10.58 6.37
C HIS A 197 5.75 -9.04 6.43
N TYR A 198 4.70 -8.39 5.92
CA TYR A 198 4.67 -6.92 5.84
C TYR A 198 4.85 -6.21 7.21
N LEU A 199 4.43 -6.84 8.32
CA LEU A 199 4.63 -6.30 9.67
C LEU A 199 6.09 -6.27 10.09
N ASP A 200 6.97 -7.03 9.44
CA ASP A 200 8.41 -6.99 9.75
C ASP A 200 9.04 -5.64 9.40
N PHE A 201 8.40 -4.85 8.53
CA PHE A 201 8.79 -3.47 8.23
C PHE A 201 8.21 -2.44 9.20
N LEU A 202 7.38 -2.87 10.15
CA LEU A 202 6.79 -1.99 11.15
C LEU A 202 7.41 -2.21 12.53
N ASP A 203 7.56 -1.13 13.29
CA ASP A 203 7.91 -1.15 14.70
C ASP A 203 6.69 -1.50 15.58
N ALA A 204 6.88 -1.55 16.90
CA ALA A 204 5.82 -1.86 17.85
C ALA A 204 4.69 -0.80 17.89
N HIS A 205 4.93 0.39 17.34
CA HIS A 205 3.99 1.49 17.23
C HIS A 205 3.36 1.57 15.83
N GLY A 206 3.61 0.57 14.97
CA GLY A 206 3.12 0.54 13.60
C GLY A 206 3.77 1.58 12.69
N GLN A 207 4.96 2.09 13.03
CA GLN A 207 5.72 2.99 12.16
C GLN A 207 6.66 2.21 11.27
N LEU A 208 7.00 2.74 10.10
CA LEU A 208 8.09 2.17 9.32
C LEU A 208 9.37 2.18 10.15
N ARG A 209 10.09 1.06 10.14
CA ARG A 209 11.42 0.97 10.74
C ARG A 209 12.42 1.87 10.00
N PRO A 210 13.55 2.22 10.64
CA PRO A 210 14.69 2.87 9.97
C PRO A 210 15.17 2.10 8.73
N ASP A 211 15.73 2.81 7.75
CA ASP A 211 16.07 2.22 6.44
C ASP A 211 17.09 1.07 6.53
N ASP A 212 18.04 1.11 7.47
CA ASP A 212 18.99 0.03 7.74
C ASP A 212 18.30 -1.24 8.26
N GLU A 213 17.32 -1.11 9.15
CA GLU A 213 16.50 -2.24 9.58
C GLU A 213 15.63 -2.79 8.43
N LEU A 214 15.06 -1.91 7.60
CA LEU A 214 14.27 -2.31 6.43
C LEU A 214 15.14 -3.10 5.43
N HIS A 215 16.38 -2.64 5.17
CA HIS A 215 17.36 -3.37 4.36
C HIS A 215 17.65 -4.75 4.95
N ALA A 216 17.98 -4.82 6.25
CA ALA A 216 18.29 -6.09 6.92
C ALA A 216 17.15 -7.12 6.83
N ARG A 217 15.89 -6.67 6.89
CA ARG A 217 14.71 -7.54 6.73
C ARG A 217 14.55 -8.05 5.30
N ALA A 218 14.75 -7.19 4.30
CA ALA A 218 14.71 -7.61 2.89
C ALA A 218 15.84 -8.61 2.57
N ASP A 219 17.05 -8.36 3.07
CA ASP A 219 18.21 -9.23 2.90
C ASP A 219 18.02 -10.58 3.59
N ALA A 220 17.43 -10.59 4.80
CA ALA A 220 17.11 -11.82 5.52
C ALA A 220 16.07 -12.70 4.78
N ALA A 221 15.16 -12.09 4.02
CA ALA A 221 14.26 -12.79 3.11
C ALA A 221 14.95 -13.25 1.81
N GLY A 222 16.23 -12.90 1.63
CA GLY A 222 17.04 -13.19 0.45
C GLY A 222 16.62 -12.40 -0.77
N LEU A 223 16.04 -11.21 -0.58
CA LEU A 223 15.72 -10.32 -1.70
C LEU A 223 16.97 -9.65 -2.24
N ARG A 224 16.95 -9.42 -3.55
CA ARG A 224 18.00 -8.70 -4.26
C ARG A 224 17.42 -7.50 -4.99
N ALA A 225 18.00 -6.31 -4.75
CA ALA A 225 17.53 -5.05 -5.34
C ALA A 225 17.74 -4.96 -6.86
N ASP A 226 18.65 -5.75 -7.42
CA ASP A 226 18.97 -5.80 -8.85
C ASP A 226 18.03 -6.71 -9.66
N LEU A 227 17.12 -7.43 -9.00
CA LEU A 227 16.16 -8.32 -9.65
C LEU A 227 14.72 -7.78 -9.49
N PRO A 228 13.87 -7.89 -10.53
CA PRO A 228 12.45 -7.60 -10.43
C PRO A 228 11.76 -8.35 -9.28
N VAL A 229 10.83 -7.68 -8.62
CA VAL A 229 10.03 -8.23 -7.52
C VAL A 229 8.55 -8.20 -7.91
N ILE A 230 7.85 -9.32 -7.72
CA ILE A 230 6.39 -9.41 -7.76
C ILE A 230 5.90 -9.69 -6.34
N ALA A 231 5.29 -8.69 -5.71
CA ALA A 231 4.77 -8.77 -4.36
C ALA A 231 3.27 -9.08 -4.35
N TYR A 232 2.84 -9.95 -3.45
CA TYR A 232 1.42 -10.28 -3.27
C TYR A 232 1.07 -10.51 -1.79
N CYS A 233 -0.23 -10.46 -1.48
CA CYS A 233 -0.72 -10.89 -0.17
C CYS A 233 -2.05 -11.64 -0.31
N ARG A 234 -3.14 -11.18 0.32
CA ARG A 234 -4.49 -11.73 0.08
C ARG A 234 -5.32 -10.88 -0.89
N LEU A 235 -5.41 -9.57 -0.64
CA LEU A 235 -6.10 -8.57 -1.46
C LEU A 235 -5.26 -7.30 -1.62
N SER A 236 -3.95 -7.47 -1.85
CA SER A 236 -2.97 -6.43 -2.20
C SER A 236 -2.75 -5.25 -1.24
N HIS A 237 -3.62 -5.02 -0.25
CA HIS A 237 -3.47 -4.06 0.83
C HIS A 237 -2.12 -4.17 1.58
N ARG A 238 -1.80 -5.33 2.16
CA ARG A 238 -0.52 -5.58 2.86
C ARG A 238 0.70 -5.49 1.94
N ALA A 239 0.58 -6.03 0.72
CA ALA A 239 1.67 -6.04 -0.24
C ALA A 239 1.97 -4.63 -0.77
N SER A 240 1.01 -3.71 -0.80
CA SER A 240 1.23 -2.32 -1.22
C SER A 240 2.18 -1.56 -0.28
N LEU A 241 2.17 -1.86 1.02
CA LEU A 241 3.14 -1.34 1.97
C LEU A 241 4.54 -1.87 1.65
N LEU A 242 4.66 -3.18 1.39
CA LEU A 242 5.92 -3.81 1.02
C LEU A 242 6.47 -3.26 -0.32
N VAL A 243 5.61 -3.07 -1.32
CA VAL A 243 5.97 -2.42 -2.60
C VAL A 243 6.49 -1.01 -2.38
N PHE A 244 5.82 -0.22 -1.53
CA PHE A 244 6.27 1.12 -1.17
C PHE A 244 7.67 1.09 -0.53
N VAL A 245 7.88 0.23 0.46
CA VAL A 245 9.17 0.14 1.16
C VAL A 245 10.29 -0.27 0.18
N LEU A 246 10.09 -1.35 -0.58
CA LEU A 246 11.11 -1.83 -1.52
C LEU A 246 11.48 -0.75 -2.55
N GLN A 247 10.49 -0.07 -3.13
CA GLN A 247 10.73 0.90 -4.20
C GLN A 247 11.22 2.26 -3.69
N GLU A 248 10.53 2.83 -2.70
CA GLU A 248 10.73 4.23 -2.30
C GLU A 248 11.76 4.39 -1.16
N ARG A 249 12.01 3.33 -0.37
CA ARG A 249 12.98 3.35 0.74
C ARG A 249 14.26 2.57 0.43
N LEU A 250 14.12 1.41 -0.22
CA LEU A 250 15.24 0.48 -0.45
C LEU A 250 15.80 0.52 -1.88
N GLY A 251 15.21 1.32 -2.77
CA GLY A 251 15.75 1.58 -4.11
C GLY A 251 15.58 0.45 -5.12
N TYR A 252 14.64 -0.47 -4.91
CA TYR A 252 14.32 -1.51 -5.89
C TYR A 252 13.66 -0.88 -7.13
N ALA A 253 14.25 -1.08 -8.32
CA ALA A 253 13.85 -0.37 -9.53
C ALA A 253 12.59 -0.93 -10.24
N ASP A 254 12.32 -2.23 -10.09
CA ASP A 254 11.16 -2.92 -10.68
C ASP A 254 10.44 -3.74 -9.61
N VAL A 255 9.48 -3.10 -8.93
CA VAL A 255 8.61 -3.75 -7.95
C VAL A 255 7.17 -3.66 -8.44
N ARG A 256 6.53 -4.82 -8.62
CA ARG A 256 5.17 -4.94 -9.14
C ARG A 256 4.25 -5.49 -8.07
N LEU A 257 3.06 -4.91 -7.96
CA LEU A 257 2.00 -5.44 -7.12
C LEU A 257 1.16 -6.44 -7.93
N TYR A 258 1.13 -7.70 -7.51
CA TYR A 258 0.14 -8.66 -7.98
C TYR A 258 -1.15 -8.49 -7.18
N ASP A 259 -2.09 -7.70 -7.72
CA ASP A 259 -3.26 -7.24 -6.99
C ASP A 259 -4.33 -8.32 -6.80
N GLY A 260 -4.42 -9.26 -7.74
CA GLY A 260 -5.23 -10.47 -7.61
C GLY A 260 -4.85 -11.32 -6.40
N SER A 261 -3.55 -11.36 -6.08
CA SER A 261 -3.01 -11.91 -4.83
C SER A 261 -3.51 -13.35 -4.54
N TRP A 262 -3.49 -13.79 -3.28
CA TRP A 262 -3.88 -15.17 -2.93
C TRP A 262 -5.37 -15.47 -3.15
N THR A 263 -6.24 -14.47 -3.08
CA THR A 263 -7.68 -14.68 -3.34
C THR A 263 -7.96 -15.05 -4.79
N GLU A 264 -7.22 -14.49 -5.75
CA GLU A 264 -7.26 -14.97 -7.14
C GLU A 264 -6.49 -16.29 -7.28
N TRP A 265 -5.23 -16.34 -6.84
CA TRP A 265 -4.36 -17.49 -7.09
C TRP A 265 -4.87 -18.78 -6.45
N GLY A 266 -5.21 -18.73 -5.16
CA GLY A 266 -5.67 -19.86 -4.36
C GLY A 266 -7.08 -20.35 -4.72
N SER A 267 -7.80 -19.61 -5.58
CA SER A 267 -9.12 -19.99 -6.11
C SER A 267 -9.09 -20.33 -7.60
N SER A 268 -7.97 -20.09 -8.28
CA SER A 268 -7.83 -20.33 -9.71
C SER A 268 -7.61 -21.81 -10.00
N VAL A 269 -8.42 -22.39 -10.88
CA VAL A 269 -8.24 -23.76 -11.36
C VAL A 269 -6.87 -23.90 -12.04
N GLY A 270 -6.13 -24.94 -11.68
CA GLY A 270 -4.83 -25.26 -12.28
C GLY A 270 -3.67 -24.38 -11.80
N SER A 271 -3.87 -23.42 -10.89
CA SER A 271 -2.75 -22.71 -10.26
C SER A 271 -1.96 -23.65 -9.35
N PRO A 272 -0.64 -23.78 -9.51
CA PRO A 272 0.17 -24.62 -8.64
C PRO A 272 0.32 -23.98 -7.26
N ILE A 273 0.40 -24.82 -6.23
CA ILE A 273 0.45 -24.40 -4.83
C ILE A 273 1.57 -25.16 -4.13
N ALA A 274 2.39 -24.43 -3.38
CA ALA A 274 3.35 -24.98 -2.44
C ALA A 274 2.86 -24.78 -1.00
N HIS A 275 3.28 -25.64 -0.08
CA HIS A 275 2.99 -25.51 1.35
C HIS A 275 4.06 -26.23 2.16
N HIS A 276 4.20 -25.85 3.43
CA HIS A 276 5.11 -26.49 4.38
C HIS A 276 4.38 -27.36 5.40
N ARG A 277 3.04 -27.36 5.39
CA ARG A 277 2.27 -28.32 6.19
C ARG A 277 2.49 -29.75 5.70
N PRO A 278 2.49 -30.75 6.60
CA PRO A 278 2.54 -32.15 6.23
C PRO A 278 1.37 -32.52 5.31
N SER A 279 1.59 -33.42 4.36
CA SER A 279 0.50 -34.05 3.62
C SER A 279 -0.37 -34.86 4.60
N PRO A 280 -1.70 -34.87 4.45
CA PRO A 280 -2.53 -35.82 5.18
C PRO A 280 -2.06 -37.25 4.85
N PRO A 281 -2.19 -38.19 5.81
CA PRO A 281 -1.91 -39.59 5.52
C PRO A 281 -2.77 -40.08 4.35
N PRO A 282 -2.27 -41.04 3.55
CA PRO A 282 -2.99 -41.60 2.41
C PRO A 282 -4.33 -42.24 2.80
#